data_AF-A0A0F3RKF7-F1
#
_entry.id   AF-A0A0F3RKF7-F1
#
_cell.length_a   1.000
_cell.length_b   1.000
_cell.length_c   1.000
_cell.angle_alpha   90.00
_cell.angle_beta   90.00
_cell.angle_gamma   90.00
#
_symmetry.space_group_name_H-M   'P 1'
#
loop_
_entity.id
_entity.type
_entity.pdbx_description
1 polymer ?
#
loop_
_entity_poly.entity_id
_entity_poly.type
_entity_poly.pdbx_seq_one_letter_code
_entity_poly.pdbx_strand_id
1 'polypeptide(L)' 'MMNQPTNNANYRLQDGSTVLHNAARIGNVNNVRLLLSQGANVNALNAKGKKL' A
#
# COMPACT_ATOMS: atom_id res chain seq x y z
N MET A 1 -20.35 -11.29 -3.56
CA MET A 1 -19.24 -10.96 -2.62
C MET A 1 -18.28 -10.03 -3.35
N MET A 2 -17.80 -9.00 -2.66
CA MET A 2 -17.20 -7.76 -3.20
C MET A 2 -16.16 -8.00 -4.32
N ASN A 3 -16.59 -7.81 -5.56
CA ASN A 3 -15.72 -7.62 -6.70
C ASN A 3 -15.33 -6.13 -6.74
N GLN A 4 -14.14 -5.82 -6.23
CA GLN A 4 -13.42 -4.60 -6.60
C GLN A 4 -12.10 -5.06 -7.25
N PRO A 5 -12.09 -5.28 -8.57
CA PRO A 5 -10.87 -5.48 -9.33
C PRO A 5 -10.09 -4.15 -9.45
N THR A 6 -8.76 -4.25 -9.43
CA THR A 6 -7.84 -3.39 -10.21
C THR A 6 -7.74 -1.90 -9.86
N ASN A 7 -7.40 -1.52 -8.63
CA ASN A 7 -6.73 -0.23 -8.41
C ASN A 7 -5.30 -0.46 -7.90
N ASN A 8 -4.34 -0.13 -8.77
CA ASN A 8 -2.93 -0.53 -8.85
C ASN A 8 -2.05 -0.14 -7.63
N ALA A 9 -2.62 0.50 -6.61
CA ALA A 9 -1.84 1.03 -5.48
C ALA A 9 -1.80 0.09 -4.24
N ASN A 10 -2.61 -0.97 -4.21
CA ASN A 10 -2.68 -1.93 -3.10
C ASN A 10 -1.93 -3.24 -3.36
N TYR A 11 -1.02 -3.28 -4.36
CA TYR A 11 -0.21 -4.48 -4.61
C TYR A 11 0.53 -4.90 -3.35
N ARG A 12 0.31 -6.16 -2.96
CA ARG A 12 1.03 -6.83 -1.89
C ARG A 12 2.32 -7.41 -2.48
N LEU A 13 3.44 -7.09 -1.85
CA LEU A 13 4.74 -7.67 -2.12
C LEU A 13 4.79 -9.11 -1.62
N GLN A 14 5.84 -9.86 -1.94
CA GLN A 14 5.98 -11.26 -1.53
C GLN A 14 5.96 -11.46 0.00
N ASP A 15 6.37 -10.45 0.77
CA ASP A 15 6.26 -10.45 2.24
C ASP A 15 4.87 -10.00 2.76
N GLY A 16 3.93 -9.80 1.83
CA GLY A 16 2.57 -9.29 2.03
C GLY A 16 2.47 -7.84 2.50
N SER A 17 3.56 -7.07 2.49
CA SER A 17 3.52 -5.61 2.67
C SER A 17 3.03 -4.92 1.40
N THR A 18 2.46 -3.72 1.50
CA THR A 18 2.07 -2.96 0.30
C THR A 18 3.22 -2.08 -0.21
N VAL A 19 3.15 -1.62 -1.45
CA VAL A 19 4.10 -0.64 -2.00
C VAL A 19 4.21 0.60 -1.11
N LEU A 20 3.10 1.00 -0.47
CA LEU A 20 3.05 2.09 0.50
C LEU A 20 3.83 1.80 1.79
N HIS A 21 3.87 0.55 2.27
CA HIS A 21 4.70 0.16 3.43
C HIS A 21 6.19 0.36 3.13
N ASN A 22 6.64 0.02 1.93
CA ASN A 22 8.04 0.23 1.55
C ASN A 22 8.36 1.72 1.37
N ALA A 23 7.48 2.49 0.72
CA ALA A 23 7.67 3.93 0.57
C ALA A 23 7.75 4.64 1.94
N ALA A 24 6.90 4.24 2.89
CA ALA A 24 6.92 4.76 4.26
C ALA A 24 8.19 4.33 5.02
N ARG A 25 8.59 3.05 4.93
CA ARG A 25 9.80 2.52 5.60
C ARG A 25 11.09 3.22 5.15
N ILE A 26 11.17 3.61 3.88
CA ILE A 26 12.33 4.29 3.31
C ILE A 26 12.28 5.81 3.60
N GLY A 27 11.14 6.34 4.08
CA GLY A 27 10.95 7.77 4.32
C GLY A 27 10.77 8.59 3.04
N ASN A 28 10.41 7.95 1.92
CA ASN A 28 10.26 8.63 0.64
C ASN A 28 8.88 9.28 0.52
N VAL A 29 8.79 10.52 1.01
CA VAL A 29 7.57 11.32 1.08
C VAL A 29 6.93 11.54 -0.31
N ASN A 30 7.74 11.68 -1.37
CA ASN A 30 7.23 11.88 -2.72
C ASN A 30 6.50 10.63 -3.24
N ASN A 31 7.08 9.45 -3.01
CA ASN A 31 6.44 8.19 -3.37
C ASN A 31 5.18 7.93 -2.54
N VAL A 32 5.20 8.27 -1.25
CA VAL A 32 4.01 8.20 -0.39
C VAL A 32 2.88 9.06 -0.97
N ARG A 33 3.15 10.33 -1.30
CA ARG A 33 2.13 11.21 -1.90
C ARG A 33 1.62 10.70 -3.24
N LEU A 34 2.51 10.19 -4.10
CA LEU A 34 2.12 9.63 -5.39
C LEU A 34 1.17 8.44 -5.20
N LEU A 35 1.53 7.50 -4.32
CA LEU A 35 0.71 6.32 -4.05
C LEU A 35 -0.65 6.70 -3.45
N LEU A 36 -0.70 7.67 -2.53
CA LEU A 36 -1.95 8.20 -1.98
C LEU A 36 -2.82 8.85 -3.05
N SER A 37 -2.21 9.64 -3.95
CA SER A 37 -2.89 10.26 -5.09
C SER A 37 -3.47 9.22 -6.06
N GLN A 38 -2.83 8.04 -6.16
CA GLN A 38 -3.31 6.90 -6.93
C GLN A 38 -4.35 6.04 -6.18
N GLY A 39 -4.83 6.48 -5.01
CA GLY A 39 -5.85 5.76 -4.24
C GLY A 39 -5.31 4.59 -3.41
N ALA A 40 -4.02 4.62 -3.03
CA ALA A 40 -3.48 3.64 -2.09
C ALA A 40 -4.26 3.66 -0.77
N ASN A 41 -4.66 2.48 -0.29
CA ASN A 41 -5.33 2.37 0.99
C ASN A 41 -4.29 2.47 2.12
N VAL A 42 -4.32 3.58 2.86
CA VAL A 42 -3.49 3.78 4.06
C VAL A 42 -3.74 2.75 5.15
N ASN A 43 -4.93 2.16 5.17
CA ASN A 43 -5.32 1.15 6.15
C ASN A 43 -5.01 -0.27 5.68
N ALA A 44 -4.33 -0.44 4.54
CA ALA A 44 -3.93 -1.76 4.09
C ALA A 44 -3.00 -2.41 5.13
N LEU A 45 -3.31 -3.64 5.51
CA LEU A 45 -2.52 -4.40 6.46
C LEU A 45 -1.45 -5.22 5.72
N ASN A 46 -0.21 -5.21 6.24
CA ASN A 46 0.81 -6.14 5.77
C ASN A 46 0.50 -7.60 6.18
N ALA A 47 1.32 -8.57 5.75
CA ALA A 47 1.14 -9.98 6.16
C ALA A 47 1.14 -10.21 7.67
N LYS A 48 1.74 -9.28 8.44
CA LYS A 48 1.79 -9.33 9.90
C LYS A 48 0.59 -8.64 10.57
N GLY A 49 -0.42 -8.22 9.80
CA GLY A 49 -1.60 -7.55 10.31
C GLY A 49 -1.35 -6.11 10.79
N LYS A 50 -0.19 -5.52 10.47
CA LYS A 50 0.10 -4.12 10.84
C LYS A 50 -0.35 -3.18 9.73
N LYS A 51 -1.05 -2.11 10.13
CA LYS A 51 -1.18 -0.88 9.35
C LYS A 51 0.17 -0.16 9.30
N LEU A 52 0.33 0.78 8.36
CA LEU A 52 1.50 1.65 8.23
C LEU A 52 2.00 2.16 9.59
#